data_AF-A0A966NN34-F1
#
_entry.id   AF-A0A966NN34-F1
#
_cell.length_a   1.000
_cell.length_b   1.000
_cell.length_c   1.000
_cell.angle_alpha   90.00
_cell.angle_beta   90.00
_cell.angle_gamma   90.00
#
_symmetry.space_group_name_H-M   'P 1'
#
loop_
_entity.id
_entity.type
_entity.pdbx_description
1 polymer ?
#
loop_
_entity_poly.entity_id
_entity_poly.type
_entity_poly.pdbx_seq_one_letter_code
_entity_poly.pdbx_strand_id
1 'polypeptide(L)'
;MKSGSKTLELVCDQVGPKILWQVRNGNGSSSAGTGGSTKTQKPGASAFSIESLPINLSANQWAWPTDTNNFYARTYPVVNIFGRSYQGKAEATLMFNYVKIGTPVLAPITGIVLEVRNQPESCDVELYMRASSGEIISLDHISTTLKGDKNKVIKAGEAIGSVTKWECKEPFGRFELMYGAEKNKVYTALCPMNFLAPKIKSASVAAIRDLMVRWNKHVGPGGASAYSNIDLERGVCETETARG
;
A
#
# COMPACT_ATOMS: atom_id res chain seq x y z
N MET A 1 -4.88 -23.97 36.17
CA MET A 1 -5.62 -24.61 35.07
C MET A 1 -6.96 -23.91 34.87
N LYS A 2 -7.15 -23.28 33.71
CA LYS A 2 -8.32 -23.38 32.82
C LYS A 2 -8.11 -22.36 31.69
N SER A 3 -7.42 -22.83 30.66
CA SER A 3 -7.32 -22.18 29.35
C SER A 3 -8.71 -22.25 28.71
N GLY A 4 -9.31 -21.10 28.44
CA GLY A 4 -10.52 -20.99 27.64
C GLY A 4 -10.13 -20.68 26.20
N SER A 5 -9.87 -21.71 25.40
CA SER A 5 -9.75 -21.59 23.95
C SER A 5 -11.13 -21.23 23.38
N LYS A 6 -11.28 -20.02 22.85
CA LYS A 6 -12.38 -19.70 21.93
C LYS A 6 -11.87 -19.87 20.51
N THR A 7 -12.11 -21.06 19.96
CA THR A 7 -12.08 -21.34 18.53
C THR A 7 -13.23 -20.54 17.89
N LEU A 8 -12.93 -19.75 16.86
CA LEU A 8 -13.95 -19.13 16.01
C LEU A 8 -13.91 -19.81 14.64
N GLU A 9 -14.96 -20.57 14.33
CA GLU A 9 -15.32 -21.02 12.99
C GLU A 9 -15.83 -19.84 12.14
N LEU A 10 -15.62 -19.92 10.81
CA LEU A 10 -16.41 -19.24 9.76
C LEU A 10 -16.08 -19.93 8.43
N VAL A 11 -16.85 -20.95 8.02
CA VAL A 11 -18.06 -20.87 7.19
C VAL A 11 -17.78 -20.25 5.82
N CYS A 12 -17.65 -21.13 4.82
CA CYS A 12 -17.75 -20.81 3.40
C CYS A 12 -19.20 -20.42 3.08
N ASP A 13 -19.43 -19.20 2.62
CA ASP A 13 -20.62 -18.89 1.84
C ASP A 13 -20.32 -17.79 0.82
N GLN A 14 -20.99 -17.89 -0.33
CA GLN A 14 -20.60 -17.31 -1.61
C GLN A 14 -20.69 -15.76 -1.70
N VAL A 15 -19.70 -15.01 -1.19
CA VAL A 15 -19.35 -13.66 -1.70
C VAL A 15 -17.87 -13.34 -1.42
N GLY A 16 -16.97 -13.69 -2.35
CA GLY A 16 -15.58 -13.21 -2.42
C GLY A 16 -14.60 -13.64 -1.31
N PRO A 17 -13.30 -13.77 -1.60
CA PRO A 17 -12.31 -14.15 -0.58
C PRO A 17 -12.09 -13.01 0.43
N LYS A 18 -12.50 -13.24 1.68
CA LYS A 18 -12.14 -12.39 2.83
C LYS A 18 -10.66 -12.59 3.16
N ILE A 19 -9.77 -11.72 2.66
CA ILE A 19 -8.35 -11.73 3.05
C ILE A 19 -8.16 -10.73 4.19
N LEU A 20 -8.08 -11.21 5.43
CA LEU A 20 -7.74 -10.39 6.59
C LEU A 20 -6.21 -10.12 6.62
N TRP A 21 -5.79 -8.86 6.52
CA TRP A 21 -4.39 -8.47 6.77
C TRP A 21 -4.20 -8.18 8.25
N GLN A 22 -3.61 -9.13 8.98
CA GLN A 22 -3.28 -8.99 10.39
C GLN A 22 -1.77 -8.98 10.61
N VAL A 23 -1.31 -7.99 11.37
CA VAL A 23 0.04 -7.88 11.93
C VAL A 23 0.32 -9.11 12.81
N ARG A 24 1.46 -9.77 12.61
CA ARG A 24 2.06 -10.62 13.65
C ARG A 24 3.42 -10.03 14.01
N ASN A 25 3.59 -9.68 15.28
CA ASN A 25 4.92 -9.52 15.86
C ASN A 25 5.65 -10.85 15.73
N GLY A 26 6.66 -10.91 14.88
CA GLY A 26 7.66 -11.96 14.92
C GLY A 26 8.56 -11.74 16.13
N ASN A 27 8.08 -12.08 17.34
CA ASN A 27 8.99 -12.30 18.45
C ASN A 27 9.83 -13.53 18.12
N GLY A 28 11.11 -13.31 17.82
CA GLY A 28 12.08 -14.38 17.76
C GLY A 28 12.13 -15.11 19.10
N SER A 29 11.98 -16.43 19.05
CA SER A 29 12.37 -17.33 20.13
C SER A 29 13.26 -18.39 19.52
N SER A 30 14.55 -18.29 19.83
CA SER A 30 15.58 -19.29 19.57
C SER A 30 15.62 -20.33 20.70
N SER A 31 16.19 -21.50 20.36
CA SER A 31 16.62 -22.67 21.17
C SER A 31 15.81 -23.94 20.85
N ALA A 32 16.40 -25.12 20.61
CA ALA A 32 17.69 -25.71 21.03
C ALA A 32 18.56 -26.16 19.82
N GLY A 33 19.91 -26.03 19.84
CA GLY A 33 20.90 -26.98 20.42
C GLY A 33 21.12 -28.17 19.46
N THR A 34 22.29 -28.53 18.92
CA THR A 34 23.72 -28.45 19.30
C THR A 34 24.59 -28.74 18.06
N GLY A 35 25.82 -28.21 18.00
CA GLY A 35 26.87 -28.69 17.10
C GLY A 35 27.59 -27.59 16.33
N GLY A 36 28.88 -27.40 16.61
CA GLY A 36 29.68 -26.26 16.18
C GLY A 36 30.00 -26.19 14.69
N SER A 37 30.19 -24.97 14.22
CA SER A 37 31.25 -24.57 13.28
C SER A 37 31.25 -23.05 13.22
N THR A 38 32.40 -22.44 13.47
CA THR A 38 32.65 -21.01 13.32
C THR A 38 32.42 -20.58 11.87
N LYS A 39 31.19 -20.19 11.56
CA LYS A 39 30.91 -19.30 10.42
C LYS A 39 30.84 -17.89 10.94
N THR A 40 31.75 -17.06 10.44
CA THR A 40 31.67 -15.60 10.49
C THR A 40 30.26 -15.19 10.06
N GLN A 41 29.40 -14.88 11.04
CA GLN A 41 28.11 -14.28 10.77
C GLN A 41 28.40 -12.87 10.23
N LYS A 42 28.34 -12.75 8.90
CA LYS A 42 28.06 -11.47 8.28
C LYS A 42 26.78 -10.95 8.95
N PRO A 43 26.74 -9.72 9.48
CA PRO A 43 25.51 -9.16 10.03
C PRO A 43 24.45 -9.30 8.94
N GLY A 44 23.44 -10.13 9.17
CA GLY A 44 22.32 -10.25 8.26
C GLY A 44 21.72 -8.85 8.20
N ALA A 45 21.79 -8.21 7.03
CA ALA A 45 20.95 -7.05 6.77
C ALA A 45 19.54 -7.49 7.15
N SER A 46 18.96 -6.88 8.18
CA SER A 46 17.53 -7.01 8.43
C SER A 46 16.87 -6.68 7.10
N ALA A 47 16.35 -7.70 6.42
CA ALA A 47 15.77 -7.52 5.10
C ALA A 47 14.61 -6.55 5.28
N PHE A 48 14.80 -5.30 4.88
CA PHE A 48 13.77 -4.30 4.95
C PHE A 48 12.55 -4.84 4.20
N SER A 49 11.38 -4.76 4.84
CA SER A 49 10.14 -5.18 4.22
C SER A 49 8.98 -4.28 4.63
N ILE A 50 8.06 -4.09 3.70
CA ILE A 50 6.77 -3.48 3.92
C ILE A 50 5.84 -4.57 4.46
N GLU A 51 5.24 -4.31 5.62
CA GLU A 51 4.40 -5.30 6.30
C GLU A 51 2.96 -5.27 5.78
N SER A 52 2.49 -4.10 5.35
CA SER A 52 1.15 -3.91 4.81
C SER A 52 1.13 -2.79 3.78
N LEU A 53 0.14 -2.82 2.89
CA LEU A 53 -0.13 -1.65 2.07
C LEU A 53 -0.75 -0.54 2.93
N PRO A 54 -0.44 0.72 2.61
CA PRO A 54 -0.98 1.87 3.33
C PRO A 54 -2.50 1.94 3.22
N ILE A 55 -3.11 1.30 2.23
CA ILE A 55 -4.54 1.08 2.18
C ILE A 55 -4.85 -0.34 2.67
N ASN A 56 -5.72 -0.45 3.69
CA ASN A 56 -6.26 -1.75 4.10
C ASN A 56 -7.28 -2.32 3.09
N LEU A 57 -6.80 -2.88 1.98
CA LEU A 57 -7.63 -3.45 0.90
C LEU A 57 -8.65 -4.53 1.35
N SER A 58 -8.58 -5.00 2.61
CA SER A 58 -9.51 -5.96 3.21
C SER A 58 -10.68 -5.35 3.97
N ALA A 59 -10.55 -4.12 4.45
CA ALA A 59 -11.72 -3.38 4.92
C ALA A 59 -12.64 -3.17 3.70
N ASN A 60 -13.94 -3.11 3.90
CA ASN A 60 -14.87 -2.78 2.82
C ASN A 60 -14.77 -1.28 2.48
N GLN A 61 -13.58 -0.84 2.10
CA GLN A 61 -13.25 0.49 1.64
C GLN A 61 -13.99 0.84 0.34
N TRP A 62 -14.52 -0.20 -0.30
CA TRP A 62 -15.33 -0.18 -1.50
C TRP A 62 -16.83 -0.07 -1.20
N ALA A 63 -17.27 -0.14 0.07
CA ALA A 63 -18.65 0.12 0.45
C ALA A 63 -18.91 1.63 0.48
N TRP A 64 -19.58 2.09 -0.55
CA TRP A 64 -20.00 3.46 -0.74
C TRP A 64 -21.08 3.85 0.29
N PRO A 65 -21.08 5.11 0.78
CA PRO A 65 -22.27 5.67 1.39
C PRO A 65 -23.41 5.65 0.36
N THR A 66 -24.58 5.17 0.77
CA THR A 66 -25.83 5.32 0.01
C THR A 66 -26.29 6.77 0.12
N ASP A 67 -25.96 7.62 -0.86
CA ASP A 67 -26.64 8.89 -1.24
C ASP A 67 -25.66 9.77 -2.05
N THR A 68 -25.99 10.54 -3.10
CA THR A 68 -27.22 10.89 -3.83
C THR A 68 -26.76 11.45 -5.19
N ASN A 69 -27.42 11.07 -6.28
CA ASN A 69 -27.42 11.72 -7.60
C ASN A 69 -26.08 11.94 -8.34
N ASN A 70 -25.88 11.12 -9.38
CA ASN A 70 -25.09 11.41 -10.59
C ASN A 70 -23.65 11.91 -10.39
N PHE A 71 -22.78 11.05 -9.87
CA PHE A 71 -21.49 10.85 -10.54
C PHE A 71 -20.90 9.49 -10.18
N TYR A 72 -20.36 8.86 -11.20
CA TYR A 72 -19.74 7.54 -11.22
C TYR A 72 -18.44 7.52 -10.40
N ALA A 73 -18.51 7.56 -9.07
CA ALA A 73 -17.43 7.03 -8.24
C ALA A 73 -17.52 5.50 -8.34
N ARG A 74 -16.88 5.00 -9.41
CA ARG A 74 -17.00 3.64 -9.94
C ARG A 74 -16.77 2.64 -8.83
N THR A 75 -17.53 1.54 -8.81
CA THR A 75 -17.58 0.52 -7.74
C THR A 75 -16.20 0.00 -7.29
N TYR A 76 -15.15 0.22 -8.09
CA TYR A 76 -13.79 -0.24 -7.89
C TYR A 76 -12.81 0.90 -8.19
N PRO A 77 -11.78 1.14 -7.36
CA PRO A 77 -10.71 2.07 -7.70
C PRO A 77 -9.89 1.62 -8.92
N VAL A 78 -9.29 2.59 -9.62
CA VAL A 78 -8.29 2.33 -10.67
C VAL A 78 -6.92 2.34 -10.03
N VAL A 79 -6.14 1.30 -10.31
CA VAL A 79 -4.72 1.25 -9.98
C VAL A 79 -3.87 1.64 -11.18
N ASN A 80 -2.99 2.63 -11.05
CA ASN A 80 -1.97 2.85 -12.07
C ASN A 80 -0.80 1.90 -11.84
N ILE A 81 -0.25 1.35 -12.92
CA ILE A 81 0.80 0.35 -12.87
C ILE A 81 2.14 1.06 -12.69
N PHE A 82 2.88 0.71 -11.64
CA PHE A 82 4.21 1.27 -11.39
C PHE A 82 5.16 0.92 -12.54
N GLY A 83 5.99 1.89 -12.95
CA GLY A 83 6.97 1.74 -14.02
C GLY A 83 6.38 1.80 -15.42
N ARG A 84 5.05 1.84 -15.55
CA ARG A 84 4.38 1.92 -16.83
C ARG A 84 4.56 3.30 -17.45
N SER A 85 4.90 3.32 -18.73
CA SER A 85 5.02 4.58 -19.46
C SER A 85 3.63 5.15 -19.75
N TYR A 86 3.36 6.33 -19.21
CA TYR A 86 2.24 7.17 -19.57
C TYR A 86 2.80 8.42 -20.26
N GLN A 87 2.45 8.61 -21.54
CA GLN A 87 2.88 9.77 -22.32
C GLN A 87 4.42 9.99 -22.35
N GLY A 88 5.19 8.90 -22.34
CA GLY A 88 6.66 8.95 -22.42
C GLY A 88 7.37 9.08 -21.06
N LYS A 89 6.64 9.07 -19.94
CA LYS A 89 7.22 9.07 -18.59
C LYS A 89 6.79 7.82 -17.83
N ALA A 90 7.73 7.15 -17.17
CA ALA A 90 7.43 6.00 -16.33
C ALA A 90 6.74 6.47 -15.04
N GLU A 91 5.60 5.84 -14.71
CA GLU A 91 4.90 6.05 -13.44
C GLU A 91 5.81 5.65 -12.27
N ALA A 92 6.07 6.60 -11.37
CA ALA A 92 6.98 6.41 -10.24
C ALA A 92 6.23 6.10 -8.93
N THR A 93 4.90 5.93 -9.01
CA THR A 93 4.02 5.73 -7.88
C THR A 93 3.19 4.47 -8.05
N LEU A 94 2.77 3.85 -6.95
CA LEU A 94 1.63 2.95 -6.97
C LEU A 94 0.40 3.76 -6.57
N MET A 95 -0.41 4.12 -7.56
CA MET A 95 -1.55 5.02 -7.39
C MET A 95 -2.87 4.24 -7.35
N PHE A 96 -3.76 4.64 -6.44
CA PHE A 96 -5.15 4.19 -6.35
C PHE A 96 -6.08 5.40 -6.52
N ASN A 97 -6.91 5.40 -7.55
CA ASN A 97 -7.89 6.43 -7.86
C ASN A 97 -9.30 6.01 -7.44
N TYR A 98 -10.20 6.97 -7.22
CA TYR A 98 -11.58 6.71 -6.81
C TYR A 98 -11.67 5.93 -5.49
N VAL A 99 -10.76 6.22 -4.55
CA VAL A 99 -10.78 5.63 -3.20
C VAL A 99 -11.82 6.36 -2.36
N LYS A 100 -12.53 5.65 -1.48
CA LYS A 100 -13.50 6.27 -0.57
C LYS A 100 -12.79 7.25 0.38
N ILE A 101 -13.31 8.48 0.46
CA ILE A 101 -12.84 9.49 1.42
C ILE A 101 -12.99 8.96 2.86
N GLY A 102 -12.01 9.21 3.70
CA GLY A 102 -11.93 8.71 5.07
C GLY A 102 -11.43 7.26 5.17
N THR A 103 -11.07 6.62 4.05
CA THR A 103 -10.42 5.29 4.08
C THR A 103 -9.16 5.36 4.94
N PRO A 104 -9.02 4.53 5.99
CA PRO A 104 -7.85 4.56 6.86
C PRO A 104 -6.58 4.26 6.09
N VAL A 105 -5.57 5.09 6.33
CA VAL A 105 -4.21 4.90 5.83
C VAL A 105 -3.34 4.37 6.98
N LEU A 106 -2.70 3.23 6.74
CA LEU A 106 -1.83 2.54 7.69
C LEU A 106 -0.37 2.80 7.36
N ALA A 107 0.48 2.78 8.38
CA ALA A 107 1.92 2.84 8.18
C ALA A 107 2.42 1.55 7.52
N PRO A 108 3.05 1.61 6.33
CA PRO A 108 3.56 0.41 5.65
C PRO A 108 4.78 -0.19 6.36
N ILE A 109 5.49 0.60 7.15
CA ILE A 109 6.73 0.25 7.84
C ILE A 109 6.74 0.79 9.26
N THR A 110 7.59 0.18 10.09
CA THR A 110 8.05 0.84 11.32
C THR A 110 9.16 1.81 10.96
N GLY A 111 9.07 3.05 11.42
CA GLY A 111 10.01 4.10 11.07
C GLY A 111 9.76 5.42 11.79
N ILE A 112 10.40 6.48 11.33
CA ILE A 112 10.20 7.84 11.84
C ILE A 112 9.50 8.73 10.81
N VAL A 113 8.68 9.66 11.28
CA VAL A 113 8.15 10.76 10.46
C VAL A 113 9.29 11.71 10.11
N LEU A 114 9.51 11.95 8.82
CA LEU A 114 10.48 12.94 8.34
C LEU A 114 9.84 14.32 8.19
N GLU A 115 8.69 14.36 7.51
CA GLU A 115 8.02 15.57 7.09
C GLU A 115 6.55 15.26 6.77
N VAL A 116 5.69 16.24 7.04
CA VAL A 116 4.33 16.29 6.49
C VAL A 116 4.26 17.56 5.65
N ARG A 117 4.27 17.40 4.34
CA ARG A 117 4.26 18.51 3.39
C ARG A 117 2.82 18.84 3.03
N ASN A 118 2.39 20.08 3.23
CA ASN A 118 1.05 20.49 2.78
C ASN A 118 1.07 20.73 1.27
N GLN A 119 0.01 20.31 0.59
CA GLN A 119 -0.26 20.58 -0.81
C GLN A 119 -1.56 21.38 -0.91
N PRO A 120 -1.50 22.72 -0.74
CA PRO A 120 -2.70 23.56 -0.75
C PRO A 120 -3.48 23.48 -2.07
N GLU A 121 -2.81 23.14 -3.17
CA GLU A 121 -3.40 22.95 -4.50
C GLU A 121 -4.37 21.77 -4.58
N SER A 122 -4.15 20.73 -3.77
CA SER A 122 -4.98 19.52 -3.70
C SER A 122 -5.74 19.37 -2.38
N CYS A 123 -5.54 20.31 -1.44
CA CYS A 123 -6.13 20.33 -0.09
C CYS A 123 -5.81 19.09 0.74
N ASP A 124 -4.60 18.58 0.59
CA ASP A 124 -4.12 17.38 1.23
C ASP A 124 -2.67 17.53 1.67
N VAL A 125 -2.07 16.42 2.10
CA VAL A 125 -0.67 16.36 2.47
C VAL A 125 0.01 15.13 1.92
N GLU A 126 1.32 15.25 1.77
CA GLU A 126 2.24 14.15 1.55
C GLU A 126 3.03 13.89 2.84
N LEU A 127 2.93 12.66 3.36
CA LEU A 127 3.66 12.20 4.53
C LEU A 127 4.91 11.42 4.11
N TYR A 128 6.07 11.89 4.56
CA TYR A 128 7.34 11.23 4.37
C TYR A 128 7.76 10.47 5.64
N MET A 129 8.12 9.21 5.48
CA MET A 129 8.63 8.36 6.55
C MET A 129 9.98 7.75 6.15
N ARG A 130 10.85 7.53 7.14
CA ARG A 130 12.14 6.86 6.95
C ARG A 130 12.21 5.58 7.77
N ALA A 131 12.58 4.49 7.09
CA ALA A 131 12.91 3.23 7.73
C ALA A 131 14.24 3.31 8.50
N SER A 132 14.44 2.44 9.48
CA SER A 132 15.75 2.33 10.15
C SER A 132 16.89 1.96 9.20
N SER A 133 16.57 1.28 8.11
CA SER A 133 17.49 0.90 7.03
C SER A 133 17.82 2.06 6.06
N GLY A 134 17.12 3.18 6.17
CA GLY A 134 17.41 4.43 5.45
C GLY A 134 16.50 4.73 4.26
N GLU A 135 15.70 3.77 3.79
CA GLU A 135 14.76 3.98 2.68
C GLU A 135 13.62 4.90 3.08
N ILE A 136 13.08 5.60 2.08
CA ILE A 136 12.07 6.64 2.24
C ILE A 136 10.78 6.15 1.60
N ILE A 137 9.70 6.32 2.35
CA ILE A 137 8.34 6.14 1.86
C ILE A 137 7.67 7.50 1.86
N SER A 138 6.92 7.75 0.80
CA SER A 138 5.97 8.84 0.71
C SER A 138 4.56 8.29 0.54
N LEU A 139 3.61 8.96 1.21
CA LEU A 139 2.19 8.68 1.19
C LEU A 139 1.47 9.99 0.83
N ASP A 140 0.98 10.10 -0.39
CA ASP A 140 0.35 11.32 -0.91
C ASP A 140 -1.19 11.24 -0.89
N HIS A 141 -1.82 12.40 -0.98
CA HIS A 141 -3.27 12.59 -1.02
C HIS A 141 -3.99 12.08 0.24
N ILE A 142 -3.38 12.32 1.40
CA ILE A 142 -3.95 11.95 2.69
C ILE A 142 -4.24 13.17 3.57
N SER A 143 -4.96 12.92 4.65
CA SER A 143 -5.05 13.78 5.82
C SER A 143 -4.41 13.07 7.01
N THR A 144 -3.71 13.80 7.87
CA THR A 144 -3.02 13.23 9.04
C THR A 144 -2.94 14.24 10.18
N THR A 145 -2.88 13.73 11.41
CA THR A 145 -2.60 14.53 12.61
C THR A 145 -1.10 14.61 12.93
N LEU A 146 -0.24 13.96 12.14
CA LEU A 146 1.21 13.91 12.37
C LEU A 146 1.95 15.20 11.96
N LYS A 147 1.22 16.28 11.67
CA LYS A 147 1.82 17.57 11.31
C LYS A 147 2.55 18.15 12.53
N GLY A 148 3.86 18.35 12.39
CA GLY A 148 4.73 18.81 13.48
C GLY A 148 5.37 17.67 14.29
N ASP A 149 4.98 16.40 14.07
CA ASP A 149 5.51 15.23 14.76
C ASP A 149 6.83 14.72 14.14
N LYS A 150 7.75 15.63 13.76
CA LYS A 150 9.04 15.25 13.17
C LYS A 150 9.81 14.34 14.13
N ASN A 151 10.39 13.26 13.59
CA ASN A 151 11.09 12.19 14.31
C ASN A 151 10.21 11.30 15.20
N LYS A 152 8.88 11.47 15.20
CA LYS A 152 7.99 10.53 15.90
C LYS A 152 8.12 9.13 15.32
N VAL A 153 8.27 8.15 16.19
CA VAL A 153 8.28 6.74 15.81
C VAL A 153 6.86 6.26 15.58
N ILE A 154 6.64 5.63 14.43
CA ILE A 154 5.38 5.03 14.02
C ILE A 154 5.63 3.55 13.77
N LYS A 155 4.70 2.69 14.19
CA LYS A 155 4.79 1.25 13.95
C LYS A 155 4.07 0.86 12.66
N ALA A 156 4.58 -0.16 11.97
CA ALA A 156 3.87 -0.75 10.84
C ALA A 156 2.44 -1.18 11.25
N GLY A 157 1.47 -0.93 10.38
CA GLY A 157 0.05 -1.20 10.61
C GLY A 157 -0.67 -0.17 11.50
N GLU A 158 0.04 0.81 12.08
CA GLU A 158 -0.59 1.90 12.83
C GLU A 158 -1.38 2.82 11.89
N ALA A 159 -2.57 3.25 12.30
CA ALA A 159 -3.35 4.23 11.53
C ALA A 159 -2.68 5.60 11.62
N ILE A 160 -2.26 6.13 10.48
CA ILE A 160 -1.49 7.38 10.38
C ILE A 160 -2.26 8.48 9.68
N GLY A 161 -3.43 8.19 9.13
CA GLY A 161 -4.23 9.16 8.43
C GLY A 161 -5.43 8.55 7.74
N SER A 162 -6.00 9.32 6.82
CA SER A 162 -7.07 8.85 5.96
C SER A 162 -7.02 9.53 4.59
N VAL A 163 -7.52 8.83 3.58
CA VAL A 163 -7.67 9.37 2.22
C VAL A 163 -8.61 10.58 2.26
N THR A 164 -8.23 11.67 1.60
CA THR A 164 -9.03 12.90 1.51
C THR A 164 -9.67 13.08 0.12
N LYS A 165 -10.40 14.17 -0.08
CA LYS A 165 -10.99 14.53 -1.38
C LYS A 165 -9.88 14.80 -2.39
N TRP A 166 -10.00 14.23 -3.59
CA TRP A 166 -9.12 14.56 -4.70
C TRP A 166 -9.35 16.01 -5.14
N GLU A 167 -8.26 16.76 -5.36
CA GLU A 167 -8.28 18.17 -5.79
C GLU A 167 -9.29 19.05 -5.03
N CYS A 168 -9.37 18.90 -3.70
CA CYS A 168 -10.27 19.63 -2.80
C CYS A 168 -11.79 19.38 -2.98
N LYS A 169 -12.26 19.03 -4.18
CA LYS A 169 -13.66 19.15 -4.59
C LYS A 169 -14.30 17.84 -4.98
N GLU A 170 -13.51 16.85 -5.37
CA GLU A 170 -14.04 15.62 -5.94
C GLU A 170 -14.75 14.79 -4.86
N PRO A 171 -15.81 14.05 -5.22
CA PRO A 171 -16.56 13.22 -4.27
C PRO A 171 -15.84 11.91 -3.92
N PHE A 172 -14.59 11.75 -4.35
CA PHE A 172 -13.73 10.59 -4.11
C PHE A 172 -12.30 11.07 -3.82
N GLY A 173 -11.46 10.16 -3.34
CA GLY A 173 -10.05 10.40 -3.10
C GLY A 173 -9.12 9.71 -4.09
N ARG A 174 -7.87 10.16 -4.08
CA ARG A 174 -6.72 9.48 -4.65
C ARG A 174 -5.78 9.11 -3.51
N PHE A 175 -4.97 8.09 -3.71
CA PHE A 175 -3.89 7.75 -2.80
C PHE A 175 -2.69 7.28 -3.61
N GLU A 176 -1.51 7.77 -3.27
CA GLU A 176 -0.26 7.39 -3.92
C GLU A 176 0.74 6.87 -2.89
N LEU A 177 1.33 5.72 -3.22
CA LEU A 177 2.45 5.15 -2.49
C LEU A 177 3.71 5.26 -3.34
N MET A 178 4.66 6.05 -2.86
CA MET A 178 6.00 6.12 -3.41
C MET A 178 6.97 5.49 -2.45
N TYR A 179 7.84 4.64 -3.01
CA TYR A 179 8.94 4.07 -2.28
C TYR A 179 10.21 4.35 -3.06
N GLY A 180 11.25 4.76 -2.35
CA GLY A 180 12.52 5.01 -3.00
C GLY A 180 13.70 5.00 -2.05
N ALA A 181 14.85 4.82 -2.67
CA ALA A 181 16.13 4.90 -2.01
C ALA A 181 16.91 6.08 -2.59
N GLU A 182 17.56 6.83 -1.72
CA GLU A 182 18.54 7.82 -2.12
C GLU A 182 19.93 7.17 -2.10
N LYS A 183 20.62 7.19 -3.23
CA LYS A 183 22.02 6.75 -3.33
C LYS A 183 22.81 7.79 -4.10
N ASN A 184 23.93 8.25 -3.53
CA ASN A 184 24.78 9.29 -4.13
C ASN A 184 24.00 10.56 -4.55
N LYS A 185 23.05 11.02 -3.72
CA LYS A 185 22.14 12.16 -4.01
C LYS A 185 21.20 11.96 -5.19
N VAL A 186 21.02 10.72 -5.65
CA VAL A 186 20.05 10.36 -6.68
C VAL A 186 18.94 9.56 -6.02
N TYR A 187 17.73 10.10 -6.06
CA TYR A 187 16.52 9.38 -5.67
C TYR A 187 16.12 8.42 -6.80
N THR A 188 15.88 7.16 -6.46
CA THR A 188 15.33 6.17 -7.39
C THR A 188 14.00 5.69 -6.84
N ALA A 189 12.93 5.84 -7.64
CA ALA A 189 11.64 5.25 -7.32
C ALA A 189 11.69 3.75 -7.59
N LEU A 190 11.15 2.98 -6.66
CA LEU A 190 11.20 1.54 -6.60
C LEU A 190 9.78 0.99 -6.46
N CYS A 191 9.48 -0.08 -7.18
CA CYS A 191 8.19 -0.75 -7.08
C CYS A 191 7.93 -1.18 -5.63
N PRO A 192 6.85 -0.72 -4.95
CA PRO A 192 6.59 -1.09 -3.56
C PRO A 192 6.35 -2.60 -3.36
N MET A 193 5.82 -3.31 -4.38
CA MET A 193 5.58 -4.75 -4.29
C MET A 193 6.87 -5.56 -4.11
N ASN A 194 8.02 -5.03 -4.51
CA ASN A 194 9.30 -5.74 -4.39
C ASN A 194 9.81 -5.83 -2.95
N PHE A 195 9.24 -5.02 -2.05
CA PHE A 195 9.65 -4.94 -0.65
C PHE A 195 8.60 -5.55 0.27
N LEU A 196 7.48 -6.05 -0.25
CA LEU A 196 6.55 -6.82 0.55
C LEU A 196 7.15 -8.18 0.92
N ALA A 197 6.94 -8.62 2.17
CA ALA A 197 7.25 -10.00 2.56
C ALA A 197 6.55 -10.99 1.60
N PRO A 198 7.16 -12.14 1.23
CA PRO A 198 6.67 -12.98 0.12
C PRO A 198 5.18 -13.34 0.19
N LYS A 199 4.69 -13.73 1.37
CA LYS A 199 3.27 -14.04 1.59
C LYS A 199 2.37 -12.81 1.35
N ILE A 200 2.83 -11.63 1.78
CA ILE A 200 2.11 -10.37 1.61
C ILE A 200 2.14 -9.91 0.16
N LYS A 201 3.27 -10.06 -0.53
CA LYS A 201 3.43 -9.77 -1.95
C LYS A 201 2.42 -10.55 -2.78
N SER A 202 2.38 -11.88 -2.64
CA SER A 202 1.50 -12.73 -3.44
C SER A 202 0.03 -12.38 -3.24
N ALA A 203 -0.42 -12.19 -2.00
CA ALA A 203 -1.81 -11.84 -1.72
C ALA A 203 -2.16 -10.40 -2.15
N SER A 204 -1.23 -9.44 -2.04
CA SER A 204 -1.46 -8.05 -2.49
C SER A 204 -1.55 -7.96 -4.01
N VAL A 205 -0.64 -8.64 -4.73
CA VAL A 205 -0.67 -8.70 -6.20
C VAL A 205 -1.95 -9.37 -6.69
N ALA A 206 -2.39 -10.44 -6.04
CA ALA A 206 -3.66 -11.09 -6.39
C ALA A 206 -4.87 -10.17 -6.14
N ALA A 207 -4.92 -9.47 -5.01
CA ALA A 207 -6.00 -8.54 -4.68
C ALA A 207 -6.06 -7.34 -5.65
N ILE A 208 -4.90 -6.79 -6.04
CA ILE A 208 -4.83 -5.69 -7.00
C ILE A 208 -5.20 -6.18 -8.41
N ARG A 209 -4.78 -7.38 -8.82
CA ARG A 209 -5.21 -7.95 -10.10
C ARG A 209 -6.71 -8.16 -10.16
N ASP A 210 -7.30 -8.71 -9.09
CA ASP A 210 -8.76 -8.87 -8.99
C ASP A 210 -9.48 -7.52 -9.11
N LEU A 211 -8.94 -6.48 -8.48
CA LEU A 211 -9.43 -5.11 -8.62
C LEU A 211 -9.38 -4.61 -10.07
N MET A 212 -8.27 -4.83 -10.78
CA MET A 212 -8.13 -4.48 -12.20
C MET A 212 -9.13 -5.25 -13.09
N VAL A 213 -9.37 -6.53 -12.81
CA VAL A 213 -10.35 -7.35 -13.53
C VAL A 213 -11.78 -6.83 -13.30
N ARG A 214 -12.13 -6.52 -12.05
CA ARG A 214 -13.44 -5.95 -11.70
C ARG A 214 -13.66 -4.58 -12.35
N TRP A 215 -12.61 -3.76 -12.40
CA TRP A 215 -12.63 -2.50 -13.14
C TRP A 215 -12.93 -2.72 -14.63
N ASN A 216 -12.21 -3.62 -15.29
CA ASN A 216 -12.44 -3.95 -16.70
C ASN A 216 -13.89 -4.40 -16.97
N LYS A 217 -14.45 -5.23 -16.07
CA LYS A 217 -15.84 -5.65 -16.15
C LYS A 217 -16.82 -4.47 -16.02
N HIS A 218 -16.49 -3.49 -15.18
CA HIS A 218 -17.33 -2.32 -14.96
C HIS A 218 -17.29 -1.34 -16.14
N VAL A 219 -16.11 -1.04 -16.69
CA VAL A 219 -15.98 -0.08 -17.79
C VAL A 219 -16.32 -0.67 -19.17
N GLY A 220 -16.35 -2.00 -19.27
CA GLY A 220 -16.65 -2.71 -20.50
C GLY A 220 -15.47 -2.78 -21.49
N PRO A 221 -15.58 -3.63 -22.53
CA PRO A 221 -14.56 -3.75 -23.57
C PRO A 221 -14.35 -2.42 -24.31
N GLY A 222 -13.10 -1.95 -24.40
CA GLY A 222 -12.77 -0.72 -25.14
C GLY A 222 -13.01 0.60 -24.39
N GLY A 223 -13.39 0.54 -23.10
CA GLY A 223 -13.43 1.74 -22.26
C GLY A 223 -12.04 2.42 -22.21
N ALA A 224 -12.00 3.75 -22.27
CA ALA A 224 -10.76 4.55 -22.37
C ALA A 224 -9.75 4.32 -21.23
N SER A 225 -10.16 3.64 -20.16
CA SER A 225 -9.38 3.36 -18.96
C SER A 225 -9.28 1.86 -18.65
N ALA A 226 -9.69 0.97 -19.56
CA ALA A 226 -9.60 -0.47 -19.36
C ALA A 226 -8.14 -0.95 -19.40
N TYR A 227 -7.78 -1.88 -18.53
CA TYR A 227 -6.51 -2.59 -18.56
C TYR A 227 -6.48 -3.56 -19.73
N SER A 228 -5.35 -3.62 -20.44
CA SER A 228 -5.11 -4.65 -21.45
C SER A 228 -4.83 -6.02 -20.80
N ASN A 229 -4.84 -7.10 -21.57
CA ASN A 229 -4.43 -8.42 -21.06
C ASN A 229 -2.98 -8.41 -20.55
N ILE A 230 -2.10 -7.67 -21.26
CA ILE A 230 -0.70 -7.50 -20.87
C ILE A 230 -0.60 -6.83 -19.49
N ASP A 231 -1.46 -5.87 -19.20
CA ASP A 231 -1.50 -5.18 -17.91
C ASP A 231 -1.92 -6.12 -16.78
N LEU A 232 -2.92 -6.97 -17.03
CA LEU A 232 -3.38 -7.97 -16.06
C LEU A 232 -2.31 -9.05 -15.81
N GLU A 233 -1.58 -9.45 -16.85
CA GLU A 233 -0.47 -10.41 -16.74
C GLU A 233 0.70 -9.84 -15.93
N ARG A 234 1.19 -8.65 -16.32
CA ARG A 234 2.29 -7.94 -15.64
C ARG A 234 1.93 -7.54 -14.21
N GLY A 235 0.67 -7.21 -13.96
CA GLY A 235 0.16 -6.83 -12.65
C GLY A 235 0.55 -5.41 -12.24
N VAL A 236 1.03 -5.26 -11.01
CA VAL A 236 1.11 -3.97 -10.31
C VAL A 236 2.41 -3.21 -10.57
N CYS A 237 3.45 -3.91 -11.01
CA CYS A 237 4.76 -3.32 -11.31
C CYS A 237 5.28 -3.87 -12.64
N GLU A 238 5.41 -2.98 -13.63
CA GLU A 238 6.01 -3.29 -14.93
C GLU A 238 7.53 -3.40 -14.83
N THR A 239 8.14 -2.60 -13.97
CA THR A 239 9.60 -2.59 -13.74
C THR A 239 9.90 -2.60 -12.24
N GLU A 240 11.15 -2.95 -11.88
CA GLU A 240 11.61 -2.82 -10.50
C GLU A 240 11.85 -1.37 -10.08
N THR A 241 12.20 -0.52 -11.05
CA THR A 241 12.54 0.89 -10.83
C THR A 241 11.89 1.77 -11.89
N ALA A 242 11.46 2.97 -11.52
CA ALA A 242 11.03 4.01 -12.44
C ALA A 242 12.01 5.19 -12.35
N ARG A 243 12.49 5.66 -13.49
CA ARG A 243 13.27 6.90 -13.61
C ARG A 243 12.54 7.84 -14.57
N GLY A 244 12.31 9.06 -14.11
CA GLY A 244 11.87 10.17 -14.97
C GLY A 244 13.00 10.69 -15.83
#